data_AF-A0A1G0PB29-F1
#
_entry.id   AF-A0A1G0PB29-F1
#
_cell.length_a   1.000
_cell.length_b   1.000
_cell.length_c   1.000
_cell.angle_alpha   90.00
_cell.angle_beta   90.00
_cell.angle_gamma   90.00
#
_symmetry.space_group_name_H-M   'P 1'
#
loop_
_entity.id
_entity.type
_entity.pdbx_description
1 polymer ?
#
loop_
_entity_poly.entity_id
_entity_poly.type
_entity_poly.pdbx_seq_one_letter_code
_entity_poly.pdbx_strand_id
1 'polypeptide(L)'
;MIDSSDKSFEENFLSYLYILRNEFWEVNNFINTLKNYKPFVLDIRESTPIQNALNITVVISYSRNFKKSYGFNNTNRINAELTKYFTKEENELHKTIISWRDQEYAHSDAIPNDVQIYNDNKSSYSRRVVRQLLEKGQLETLKIMVNKIRDEIEIQIKSLTKC
;
A
#
# COMPACT_ATOMS: atom_id res chain seq x y z
N MET A 1 -36.65 -12.72 -6.03
CA MET A 1 -36.59 -11.72 -4.95
C MET A 1 -35.16 -11.70 -4.47
N ILE A 2 -34.41 -10.64 -4.79
CA ILE A 2 -33.06 -10.44 -4.23
C ILE A 2 -33.28 -10.03 -2.77
N ASP A 3 -32.67 -10.75 -1.85
CA ASP A 3 -32.83 -10.55 -0.42
C ASP A 3 -32.33 -9.14 -0.02
N SER A 4 -32.95 -8.50 0.97
CA SER A 4 -32.59 -7.12 1.35
C SER A 4 -31.14 -7.03 1.88
N SER A 5 -30.62 -8.15 2.38
CA SER A 5 -29.23 -8.37 2.80
C SER A 5 -28.24 -8.31 1.62
N ASP A 6 -28.60 -8.89 0.46
CA ASP A 6 -27.77 -8.91 -0.75
C ASP A 6 -27.65 -7.52 -1.38
N LYS A 7 -28.75 -6.75 -1.42
CA LYS A 7 -28.71 -5.35 -1.90
C LYS A 7 -27.82 -4.46 -1.05
N SER A 8 -27.92 -4.56 0.28
CA SER A 8 -27.06 -3.81 1.20
C SER A 8 -25.59 -4.20 1.02
N PHE A 9 -25.30 -5.48 0.76
CA PHE A 9 -23.95 -5.92 0.47
C PHE A 9 -23.42 -5.34 -0.85
N GLU A 10 -24.20 -5.36 -1.93
CA GLU A 10 -23.82 -4.81 -3.24
C GLU A 10 -23.57 -3.29 -3.19
N GLU A 11 -24.43 -2.53 -2.51
CA GLU A 11 -24.27 -1.08 -2.35
C GLU A 11 -23.02 -0.73 -1.52
N ASN A 12 -22.78 -1.47 -0.44
CA ASN A 12 -21.57 -1.32 0.37
C ASN A 12 -20.32 -1.70 -0.44
N PHE A 13 -20.41 -2.74 -1.26
CA PHE A 13 -19.30 -3.19 -2.10
C PHE A 13 -18.97 -2.19 -3.21
N LEU A 14 -19.98 -1.65 -3.89
CA LEU A 14 -19.78 -0.59 -4.89
C LEU A 14 -19.13 0.65 -4.28
N SER A 15 -19.59 1.07 -3.10
CA SER A 15 -19.00 2.19 -2.36
C SER A 15 -17.53 1.94 -2.03
N TYR A 16 -17.19 0.72 -1.61
CA TYR A 16 -15.81 0.33 -1.34
C TYR A 16 -14.93 0.35 -2.59
N LEU A 17 -15.43 -0.10 -3.75
CA LEU A 17 -14.69 -0.03 -5.01
C LEU A 17 -14.38 1.40 -5.42
N TYR A 18 -15.31 2.34 -5.22
CA TYR A 18 -15.04 3.77 -5.46
C TYR A 18 -13.99 4.35 -4.51
N ILE A 19 -13.97 3.92 -3.26
CA ILE A 19 -12.90 4.28 -2.31
C ILE A 19 -11.56 3.75 -2.84
N LEU A 20 -11.47 2.46 -3.14
CA LEU A 20 -10.25 1.82 -3.66
C LEU A 20 -9.76 2.49 -4.95
N ARG A 21 -10.68 2.91 -5.82
CA ARG A 21 -10.34 3.62 -7.06
C ARG A 21 -9.55 4.90 -6.81
N ASN A 22 -10.04 5.71 -5.87
CA ASN A 22 -9.39 6.98 -5.50
C ASN A 22 -8.06 6.72 -4.79
N GLU A 23 -8.06 5.74 -3.88
CA GLU A 23 -6.87 5.27 -3.16
C GLU A 23 -5.73 4.87 -4.10
N PHE A 24 -6.00 4.03 -5.10
CA PHE A 24 -4.97 3.62 -6.06
C PHE A 24 -4.59 4.72 -7.07
N TRP A 25 -5.45 5.73 -7.27
CA TRP A 25 -5.06 6.92 -8.02
C TRP A 25 -4.02 7.75 -7.25
N GLU A 26 -4.22 7.94 -5.94
CA GLU A 26 -3.23 8.60 -5.08
C GLU A 26 -1.91 7.85 -5.02
N VAL A 27 -1.95 6.51 -4.89
CA VAL A 27 -0.74 5.68 -4.92
C VAL A 27 0.08 5.92 -6.18
N ASN A 28 -0.57 5.97 -7.35
CA ASN A 28 0.12 6.26 -8.61
C ASN A 28 0.77 7.66 -8.61
N ASN A 29 0.12 8.66 -8.03
CA ASN A 29 0.70 10.00 -7.89
C ASN A 29 1.92 10.02 -6.98
N PHE A 30 1.88 9.30 -5.86
CA PHE A 30 3.05 9.17 -4.97
C PHE A 30 4.21 8.44 -5.65
N ILE A 31 3.93 7.37 -6.39
CA ILE A 31 4.95 6.65 -7.18
C ILE A 31 5.61 7.58 -8.19
N ASN A 32 4.82 8.35 -8.95
CA ASN A 32 5.37 9.27 -9.94
C ASN A 32 6.17 10.41 -9.28
N THR A 33 5.70 10.92 -8.15
CA THR A 33 6.41 11.95 -7.37
C THR A 33 7.76 11.42 -6.89
N LEU A 34 7.79 10.25 -6.27
CA LEU A 34 9.02 9.64 -5.76
C LEU A 34 9.99 9.28 -6.89
N LYS A 35 9.49 8.67 -7.97
CA LYS A 35 10.32 8.25 -9.11
C LYS A 35 11.02 9.44 -9.78
N ASN A 36 10.33 10.59 -9.86
CA ASN A 36 10.83 11.79 -10.51
C ASN A 36 11.55 12.75 -9.53
N TYR A 37 11.63 12.40 -8.24
CA TYR A 37 12.34 13.20 -7.25
C TYR A 37 13.84 13.25 -7.59
N LYS A 38 14.42 14.46 -7.59
CA LYS A 38 15.88 14.67 -7.64
C LYS A 38 16.24 15.26 -6.28
N PRO A 39 17.21 14.71 -5.51
CA PRO A 39 18.20 13.67 -5.78
C PRO A 39 17.75 12.26 -5.34
N PHE A 40 17.26 11.43 -6.26
CA PHE A 40 16.88 10.05 -5.91
C PHE A 40 18.10 9.19 -5.55
N VAL A 41 18.17 8.71 -4.31
CA VAL A 41 19.27 7.89 -3.78
C VAL A 41 18.74 6.58 -3.17
N LEU A 42 19.37 5.44 -3.47
CA LEU A 42 18.92 4.14 -2.98
C LEU A 42 19.38 3.79 -1.56
N ASP A 43 20.39 4.51 -1.04
CA ASP A 43 20.86 4.34 0.34
C ASP A 43 20.10 5.26 1.29
N ILE A 44 19.46 4.69 2.33
CA ILE A 44 18.77 5.43 3.40
C ILE A 44 19.67 6.46 4.08
N ARG A 45 20.97 6.17 4.25
CA ARG A 45 21.92 7.05 4.95
C ARG A 45 22.22 8.32 4.15
N GLU A 46 22.06 8.23 2.83
CA GLU A 46 22.34 9.29 1.88
C GLU A 46 21.07 9.93 1.31
N SER A 47 19.92 9.26 1.45
CA SER A 47 18.62 9.75 1.01
C SER A 47 18.17 10.98 1.80
N THR A 48 17.46 11.87 1.12
CA THR A 48 16.90 13.05 1.80
C THR A 48 15.72 12.64 2.68
N PRO A 49 15.43 13.37 3.77
CA PRO A 49 14.23 13.13 4.58
C PRO A 49 12.94 13.14 3.76
N ILE A 50 12.88 13.96 2.70
CA ILE A 50 11.75 14.03 1.77
C ILE A 50 11.63 12.75 0.95
N GLN A 51 12.74 12.23 0.41
CA GLN A 51 12.71 10.96 -0.33
C GLN A 51 12.25 9.81 0.57
N ASN A 52 12.79 9.74 1.78
CA ASN A 52 12.38 8.75 2.78
C ASN A 52 10.88 8.85 3.01
N ALA A 53 10.37 10.04 3.37
CA ALA A 53 8.95 10.27 3.59
C ALA A 53 8.09 9.85 2.39
N LEU A 54 8.49 10.17 1.17
CA LEU A 54 7.80 9.73 -0.05
C LEU A 54 7.80 8.20 -0.21
N ASN A 55 8.90 7.52 0.10
CA ASN A 55 8.99 6.07 0.08
C ASN A 55 8.03 5.44 1.10
N ILE A 56 8.04 5.97 2.33
CA ILE A 56 7.10 5.59 3.40
C ILE A 56 5.66 5.73 2.90
N THR A 57 5.32 6.89 2.33
CA THR A 57 3.97 7.18 1.84
C THR A 57 3.56 6.19 0.75
N VAL A 58 4.44 5.88 -0.21
CA VAL A 58 4.13 4.89 -1.25
C VAL A 58 3.84 3.52 -0.64
N VAL A 59 4.70 3.04 0.26
CA VAL A 59 4.54 1.72 0.90
C VAL A 59 3.24 1.66 1.71
N ILE A 60 2.96 2.67 2.55
CA ILE A 60 1.76 2.73 3.39
C ILE A 60 0.50 2.82 2.53
N SER A 61 0.45 3.79 1.60
CA SER A 61 -0.74 4.03 0.79
C SER A 61 -1.06 2.86 -0.14
N TYR A 62 -0.05 2.16 -0.66
CA TYR A 62 -0.29 0.92 -1.39
C TYR A 62 -0.85 -0.18 -0.47
N SER A 63 -0.17 -0.42 0.65
CA SER A 63 -0.42 -1.60 1.48
C SER A 63 -1.69 -1.53 2.31
N ARG A 64 -2.16 -0.32 2.68
CA ARG A 64 -3.38 -0.14 3.48
C ARG A 64 -4.62 -0.76 2.83
N ASN A 65 -4.66 -0.74 1.50
CA ASN A 65 -5.79 -1.24 0.72
C ASN A 65 -5.96 -2.76 0.77
N PHE A 66 -4.92 -3.51 1.17
CA PHE A 66 -4.93 -4.97 1.20
C PHE A 66 -5.10 -5.56 2.61
N LYS A 67 -5.32 -4.70 3.61
CA LYS A 67 -5.44 -5.12 5.01
C LYS A 67 -6.90 -4.99 5.43
N LYS A 68 -7.29 -5.77 6.45
CA LYS A 68 -8.68 -5.81 6.93
C LYS A 68 -9.15 -4.40 7.25
N SER A 69 -10.09 -3.89 6.45
CA SER A 69 -10.81 -2.66 6.76
C SER A 69 -11.97 -3.00 7.69
N TYR A 70 -12.05 -2.33 8.83
CA TYR A 70 -13.23 -2.42 9.71
C TYR A 70 -14.48 -2.06 8.89
N GLY A 71 -15.50 -2.92 8.92
CA GLY A 71 -16.75 -2.72 8.17
C GLY A 71 -16.90 -3.54 6.88
N PHE A 72 -15.86 -4.21 6.38
CA PHE A 72 -15.93 -5.04 5.16
C PHE A 72 -15.54 -6.50 5.43
N ASN A 73 -16.54 -7.39 5.55
CA ASN A 73 -16.34 -8.80 5.89
C ASN A 73 -15.71 -9.66 4.77
N ASN A 74 -15.59 -9.15 3.54
CA ASN A 74 -15.14 -9.90 2.35
C ASN A 74 -13.83 -9.38 1.70
N THR A 75 -13.02 -8.63 2.46
CA THR A 75 -11.74 -8.05 1.96
C THR A 75 -10.79 -9.07 1.33
N ASN A 76 -10.73 -10.31 1.85
CA ASN A 76 -9.85 -11.34 1.29
C ASN A 76 -10.19 -11.72 -0.16
N ARG A 77 -11.49 -11.86 -0.48
CA ARG A 77 -11.93 -12.20 -1.84
C ARG A 77 -11.64 -11.05 -2.79
N ILE A 78 -11.89 -9.82 -2.35
CA ILE A 78 -11.62 -8.62 -3.14
C ILE A 78 -10.13 -8.51 -3.44
N ASN A 79 -9.29 -8.66 -2.42
CA ASN A 79 -7.83 -8.61 -2.58
C ASN A 79 -7.31 -9.69 -3.55
N ALA A 80 -7.88 -10.90 -3.50
CA ALA A 80 -7.54 -11.95 -4.45
C ALA A 80 -7.90 -11.57 -5.89
N GLU A 81 -9.07 -10.97 -6.11
CA GLU A 81 -9.46 -10.49 -7.44
C GLU A 81 -8.58 -9.35 -7.94
N LEU A 82 -8.24 -8.37 -7.08
CA LEU A 82 -7.38 -7.24 -7.43
C LEU A 82 -5.95 -7.65 -7.83
N THR A 83 -5.49 -8.81 -7.36
CA THR A 83 -4.12 -9.31 -7.58
C THR A 83 -4.06 -10.49 -8.56
N LYS A 84 -5.20 -10.96 -9.09
CA LYS A 84 -5.28 -12.20 -9.90
C LYS A 84 -4.43 -12.19 -11.18
N TYR A 85 -4.14 -11.02 -11.74
CA TYR A 85 -3.34 -10.86 -12.95
C TYR A 85 -1.88 -10.47 -12.69
N PHE A 86 -1.43 -10.61 -11.45
CA PHE A 86 -0.03 -10.41 -11.13
C PHE A 86 0.80 -11.61 -11.60
N THR A 87 1.91 -11.30 -12.26
CA THR A 87 3.02 -12.21 -12.54
C THR A 87 3.65 -12.70 -11.23
N LYS A 88 4.56 -13.67 -11.33
CA LYS A 88 5.27 -14.17 -10.15
C LYS A 88 6.10 -13.06 -9.49
N GLU A 89 6.80 -12.25 -10.30
CA GLU A 89 7.64 -11.15 -9.86
C GLU A 89 6.82 -10.05 -9.19
N GLU A 90 5.67 -9.68 -9.76
CA GLU A 90 4.75 -8.71 -9.17
C GLU A 90 4.15 -9.21 -7.85
N ASN A 91 3.85 -10.50 -7.75
CA ASN A 91 3.37 -11.10 -6.50
C ASN A 91 4.44 -11.11 -5.40
N GLU A 92 5.70 -11.37 -5.74
CA GLU A 92 6.80 -11.29 -4.78
C GLU A 92 7.03 -9.86 -4.31
N LEU A 93 6.98 -8.88 -5.22
CA LEU A 93 7.04 -7.47 -4.84
C LEU A 93 5.83 -7.06 -3.98
N HIS A 94 4.62 -7.50 -4.33
CA HIS A 94 3.41 -7.26 -3.54
C HIS A 94 3.58 -7.74 -2.10
N LYS A 95 3.94 -9.02 -1.91
CA LYS A 95 4.18 -9.58 -0.56
C LYS A 95 5.26 -8.83 0.19
N THR A 96 6.34 -8.46 -0.50
CA THR A 96 7.46 -7.71 0.07
C THR A 96 7.00 -6.36 0.61
N ILE A 97 6.26 -5.57 -0.18
CA ILE A 97 5.77 -4.25 0.22
C ILE A 97 4.78 -4.37 1.40
N ILE A 98 3.87 -5.35 1.38
CA ILE A 98 2.96 -5.63 2.51
C ILE A 98 3.76 -5.97 3.78
N SER A 99 4.80 -6.80 3.66
CA SER A 99 5.68 -7.17 4.77
C SER A 99 6.44 -5.96 5.32
N TRP A 100 6.98 -5.09 4.45
CA TRP A 100 7.64 -3.86 4.87
C TRP A 100 6.72 -2.98 5.69
N ARG A 101 5.45 -2.81 5.26
CA ARG A 101 4.44 -2.06 6.03
C ARG A 101 4.32 -2.57 7.47
N ASP A 102 4.16 -3.89 7.62
CA ASP A 102 3.97 -4.53 8.91
C ASP A 102 5.22 -4.44 9.80
N GLN A 103 6.41 -4.44 9.20
CA GLN A 103 7.68 -4.42 9.92
C GLN A 103 8.15 -3.00 10.29
N GLU A 104 7.88 -2.00 9.44
CA GLU A 104 8.56 -0.70 9.53
C GLU A 104 7.61 0.50 9.68
N TYR A 105 6.31 0.36 9.40
CA TYR A 105 5.46 1.52 9.13
C TYR A 105 4.14 1.63 9.90
N ALA A 106 3.68 0.57 10.59
CA ALA A 106 2.45 0.61 11.39
C ALA A 106 2.76 0.72 12.90
N HIS A 107 2.67 1.93 13.45
CA HIS A 107 2.93 2.23 14.86
C HIS A 107 2.02 1.50 15.88
N SER A 108 0.95 0.81 15.46
CA SER A 108 0.09 0.02 16.36
C SER A 108 0.44 -1.47 16.43
N ASP A 109 1.04 -2.03 15.38
CA ASP A 109 1.27 -3.48 15.25
C ASP A 109 2.77 -3.85 15.11
N ALA A 110 3.64 -2.85 14.97
CA ALA A 110 5.08 -3.06 14.90
C ALA A 110 5.60 -3.58 16.24
N ILE A 111 6.27 -4.73 16.22
CA ILE A 111 7.08 -5.21 17.34
C ILE A 111 8.05 -4.08 17.72
N PRO A 112 8.04 -3.57 18.97
CA PRO A 112 8.92 -2.49 19.38
C PRO A 112 10.36 -2.91 19.10
N ASN A 113 11.01 -2.19 18.19
CA ASN A 113 12.39 -2.41 17.81
C ASN A 113 13.17 -1.14 18.12
N ASP A 114 12.98 -0.65 19.36
CA ASP A 114 13.62 0.54 19.89
C ASP A 114 15.13 0.29 19.98
N VAL A 115 15.91 1.16 19.34
CA VAL A 115 17.35 1.20 19.60
C VAL A 115 17.55 2.16 20.75
N GLN A 116 17.97 1.63 21.89
CA GLN A 116 18.35 2.44 23.04
C GLN A 116 19.71 3.09 22.75
N ILE A 117 19.71 4.41 22.59
CA ILE A 117 20.93 5.20 22.43
C ILE A 117 21.27 5.78 23.81
N TYR A 118 22.46 5.44 24.29
CA TYR A 118 23.03 5.99 25.52
C TYR A 118 24.01 7.12 25.18
N ASN A 119 23.64 8.35 25.52
CA ASN A 119 24.55 9.51 25.50
C ASN A 119 24.47 10.22 26.86
N ASP A 120 25.61 10.58 27.45
CA ASP A 120 25.72 11.43 28.64
C ASP A 120 24.75 11.09 29.79
N ASN A 121 24.71 9.81 30.21
CA ASN A 121 23.84 9.30 31.28
C ASN A 121 22.32 9.51 31.06
N LYS A 122 21.89 9.80 29.82
CA LYS A 122 20.48 9.86 29.43
C LYS A 122 20.18 8.75 28.43
N SER A 123 19.15 7.96 28.70
CA SER A 123 18.60 7.03 27.73
C SER A 123 17.69 7.80 26.77
N SER A 124 17.94 7.65 25.47
CA SER A 124 17.03 8.10 24.42
C SER A 124 16.65 6.91 23.55
N TYR A 125 15.40 6.86 23.12
CA TYR A 125 14.92 5.82 22.22
C TYR A 125 14.93 6.39 20.80
N SER A 126 15.68 5.76 19.91
CA SER A 126 15.60 6.05 18.48
C SER A 126 14.80 4.94 17.83
N ARG A 127 13.72 5.32 17.13
CA ARG A 127 12.97 4.39 16.30
C ARG A 127 13.87 3.95 15.16
N ARG A 128 13.98 2.65 14.93
CA ARG A 128 14.68 2.08 13.77
C ARG A 128 14.12 2.74 12.50
N VAL A 129 14.96 3.51 11.83
CA VAL A 129 14.69 4.13 10.52
C VAL A 129 14.29 3.03 9.54
N VAL A 130 13.40 3.36 8.60
CA VAL A 130 13.13 2.59 7.38
C VAL A 130 14.42 1.94 6.90
N ARG A 131 14.44 0.61 6.73
CA ARG A 131 15.67 -0.10 6.33
C ARG A 131 15.74 -0.35 4.85
N GLN A 132 14.62 -0.24 4.14
CA GLN A 132 14.55 -0.52 2.71
C GLN A 132 13.78 0.57 1.96
N LEU A 133 14.39 1.07 0.89
CA LEU A 133 13.77 1.99 -0.05
C LEU A 133 13.37 1.21 -1.30
N LEU A 134 12.19 1.50 -1.83
CA LEU A 134 11.81 1.08 -3.18
C LEU A 134 12.83 1.59 -4.21
N GLU A 135 13.41 0.67 -4.96
CA GLU A 135 14.26 0.97 -6.10
C GLU A 135 13.46 1.51 -7.29
N LYS A 136 14.11 2.19 -8.25
CA LYS A 136 13.42 2.67 -9.46
C LYS A 136 12.74 1.54 -10.23
N GLY A 137 13.39 0.39 -10.36
CA GLY A 137 12.81 -0.78 -11.01
C GLY A 137 11.55 -1.26 -10.28
N GLN A 138 11.61 -1.34 -8.95
CA GLN A 138 10.47 -1.69 -8.11
C GLN A 138 9.34 -0.67 -8.20
N LEU A 139 9.65 0.63 -8.30
CA LEU A 139 8.64 1.69 -8.51
C LEU A 139 7.94 1.56 -9.87
N GLU A 140 8.66 1.16 -10.92
CA GLU A 140 8.04 0.89 -12.23
C GLU A 140 7.16 -0.35 -12.19
N THR A 141 7.63 -1.44 -11.57
CA THR A 141 6.82 -2.65 -11.38
C THR A 141 5.58 -2.33 -10.55
N LEU A 142 5.71 -1.58 -9.45
CA LEU A 142 4.59 -1.15 -8.63
C LEU A 142 3.60 -0.29 -9.41
N LYS A 143 4.08 0.58 -10.29
CA LYS A 143 3.22 1.37 -11.18
C LYS A 143 2.39 0.47 -12.11
N ILE A 144 3.00 -0.56 -12.68
CA ILE A 144 2.30 -1.55 -13.52
C ILE A 144 1.23 -2.28 -12.70
N MET A 145 1.58 -2.74 -11.50
CA MET A 145 0.66 -3.41 -10.58
C MET A 145 -0.54 -2.51 -10.23
N VAL A 146 -0.30 -1.25 -9.89
CA VAL A 146 -1.35 -0.27 -9.57
C VAL A 146 -2.27 -0.03 -10.75
N ASN A 147 -1.74 0.01 -11.98
CA ASN A 147 -2.59 0.14 -13.17
C ASN A 147 -3.48 -1.10 -13.36
N LYS A 148 -2.93 -2.32 -13.22
CA LYS A 148 -3.72 -3.56 -13.28
C LYS A 148 -4.86 -3.59 -12.26
N ILE A 149 -4.57 -3.16 -11.02
CA ILE A 149 -5.57 -3.06 -9.96
C ILE A 149 -6.67 -2.07 -10.33
N ARG A 150 -6.30 -0.89 -10.86
CA ARG A 150 -7.26 0.14 -11.27
C ARG A 150 -8.15 -0.35 -12.42
N ASP A 151 -7.59 -1.05 -13.39
CA ASP A 151 -8.35 -1.64 -14.50
C ASP A 151 -9.36 -2.67 -13.98
N GLU A 152 -8.95 -3.50 -13.02
CA GLU A 152 -9.83 -4.48 -12.37
C GLU A 152 -10.95 -3.81 -11.57
N ILE A 153 -10.66 -2.74 -10.80
CA ILE A 153 -11.67 -1.96 -10.08
C ILE A 153 -12.72 -1.40 -11.06
N GLU A 154 -12.29 -0.84 -12.19
CA GLU A 154 -13.18 -0.30 -13.21
C GLU A 154 -14.04 -1.39 -13.87
N ILE A 155 -13.50 -2.59 -14.10
CA ILE A 155 -14.27 -3.75 -14.58
C ILE A 155 -15.36 -4.12 -13.56
N GLN A 156 -15.01 -4.19 -12.27
CA GLN A 156 -15.96 -4.55 -11.21
C GLN A 156 -17.07 -3.51 -11.05
N ILE A 157 -16.73 -2.21 -11.03
CA ILE A 157 -17.72 -1.12 -10.97
C ILE A 157 -18.68 -1.20 -12.17
N LYS A 158 -18.17 -1.40 -13.39
CA LYS A 158 -19.00 -1.53 -14.59
C LYS A 158 -19.91 -2.75 -14.53
N SER A 159 -19.46 -3.85 -13.92
CA SER A 159 -20.27 -5.05 -13.79
C SER A 159 -21.44 -4.85 -12.82
N LEU A 160 -21.24 -4.11 -11.73
CA LEU A 160 -22.26 -3.86 -10.71
C LEU A 160 -23.24 -2.74 -11.10
N THR A 161 -22.82 -1.79 -11.93
CA THR A 161 -23.68 -0.66 -12.37
C THR A 161 -24.47 -0.94 -13.64
N LYS A 162 -24.19 -2.06 -14.33
CA LYS A 162 -24.94 -2.53 -15.51
C LYS A 162 -26.06 -3.53 -15.16
N CYS A 163 -26.20 -3.89 -13.88
CA CYS A 163 -27.36 -4.58 -13.32
C CYS A 163 -28.42 -3.56 -12.88
#